data_AF-A0A1F6LGG0-F1
#
_entry.id   AF-A0A1F6LGG0-F1
#
_cell.length_a   1.000
_cell.length_b   1.000
_cell.length_c   1.000
_cell.angle_alpha   90.00
_cell.angle_beta   90.00
_cell.angle_gamma   90.00
#
_symmetry.space_group_name_H-M   'P 1'
#
loop_
_entity.id
_entity.type
_entity.pdbx_description
1 polymer ?
#
loop_
_entity_poly.entity_id
_entity_poly.type
_entity_poly.pdbx_seq_one_letter_code
_entity_poly.pdbx_strand_id
1 'polypeptide(L)'
;MKQIKKRNWPDFEKMTSVQVVKWFDTHDTGLYIDERDIVDLEDETNNAMLNIRLSRSVKRILERLAETKGLRGASTYARQILTETAKKAA
;
A
#
# COMPACT_ATOMS: atom_id res chain seq x y z
N MET A 1 -11.17 29.27 2.34
CA MET A 1 -11.27 27.79 2.29
C MET A 1 -10.91 27.34 0.89
N LYS A 2 -9.78 26.64 0.69
CA LYS A 2 -9.42 26.11 -0.64
C LYS A 2 -10.39 24.97 -0.97
N GLN A 3 -11.12 25.09 -2.08
CA GLN A 3 -11.96 24.01 -2.63
C GLN A 3 -11.10 22.76 -2.79
N ILE A 4 -11.37 21.72 -2.01
CA ILE A 4 -10.82 20.40 -2.24
C ILE A 4 -11.57 19.87 -3.47
N LYS A 5 -10.96 19.98 -4.66
CA LYS A 5 -11.46 19.32 -5.87
C LYS A 5 -11.69 17.84 -5.51
N LYS A 6 -12.89 17.30 -5.76
CA LYS A 6 -13.14 15.85 -5.67
C LYS A 6 -12.09 15.16 -6.54
N ARG A 7 -11.14 14.49 -5.89
CA ARG A 7 -9.99 13.87 -6.55
C ARG A 7 -10.45 12.54 -7.15
N ASN A 8 -10.49 12.46 -8.49
CA ASN A 8 -10.88 11.25 -9.21
C ASN A 8 -9.72 10.26 -9.19
N TRP A 9 -9.65 9.44 -8.15
CA TRP A 9 -8.83 8.23 -8.20
C TRP A 9 -9.42 7.28 -9.25
N PRO A 10 -8.58 6.59 -10.05
CA PRO A 10 -9.06 5.50 -10.87
C PRO A 10 -9.60 4.37 -9.99
N ASP A 11 -10.57 3.65 -10.53
CA ASP A 11 -11.11 2.46 -9.92
C ASP A 11 -10.13 1.30 -10.10
N PHE A 12 -9.21 1.14 -9.14
CA PHE A 12 -8.14 0.15 -9.21
C PHE A 12 -8.63 -1.29 -9.29
N GLU A 13 -9.84 -1.58 -8.79
CA GLU A 13 -10.44 -2.92 -8.87
C GLU A 13 -10.79 -3.31 -10.31
N LYS A 14 -10.98 -2.33 -11.19
CA LYS A 14 -11.28 -2.53 -12.62
C LYS A 14 -10.04 -2.50 -13.51
N MET A 15 -8.85 -2.34 -12.92
CA MET A 15 -7.59 -2.25 -13.65
C MET A 15 -6.78 -3.53 -13.51
N THR A 16 -6.11 -3.93 -14.58
CA THR A 16 -5.07 -4.96 -14.53
C THR A 16 -3.81 -4.42 -13.84
N SER A 17 -2.98 -5.29 -13.28
CA SER A 17 -1.74 -4.91 -12.60
C SER A 17 -0.83 -4.02 -13.46
N VAL A 18 -0.72 -4.31 -14.77
CA VAL A 18 0.08 -3.51 -15.72
C VAL A 18 -0.48 -2.10 -15.87
N GLN A 19 -1.81 -1.96 -15.94
CA GLN A 19 -2.46 -0.65 -16.02
C GLN A 19 -2.27 0.15 -14.73
N VAL A 20 -2.31 -0.51 -13.58
CA VAL A 20 -2.08 0.14 -12.28
C VAL A 20 -0.66 0.69 -12.20
N VAL A 21 0.35 -0.11 -12.54
CA VAL A 21 1.76 0.32 -12.55
C VAL A 21 1.96 1.52 -13.47
N LYS A 22 1.47 1.43 -14.72
CA LYS A 22 1.61 2.52 -15.70
C LYS A 22 0.94 3.82 -15.25
N TRP A 23 -0.17 3.72 -14.49
CA TRP A 23 -0.81 4.89 -13.93
C TRP A 23 0.07 5.57 -12.86
N PHE A 24 0.64 4.78 -11.94
CA PHE A 24 1.57 5.29 -10.92
C PHE A 24 2.85 5.88 -11.53
N ASP A 25 3.39 5.31 -12.60
CA ASP A 25 4.59 5.83 -13.29
C ASP A 25 4.35 7.21 -13.93
N THR A 26 3.10 7.50 -14.30
CA THR A 26 2.75 8.69 -15.08
C THR A 26 2.06 9.78 -14.28
N HIS A 27 1.74 9.53 -13.01
CA HIS A 27 1.01 10.48 -12.15
C HIS A 27 1.80 10.76 -10.88
N ASP A 28 2.07 12.03 -10.59
CA ASP A 28 2.71 12.44 -9.34
C ASP A 28 1.79 12.16 -8.16
N THR A 29 2.11 11.08 -7.43
CA THR A 29 1.39 10.67 -6.23
C THR A 29 1.83 11.39 -4.96
N GLY A 30 2.81 12.31 -5.03
CA GLY A 30 3.34 13.04 -3.88
C GLY A 30 2.30 13.91 -3.15
N LEU A 31 1.24 14.35 -3.83
CA LEU A 31 0.10 15.06 -3.23
C LEU A 31 -1.00 14.13 -2.68
N TYR A 32 -0.87 12.83 -2.91
CA TYR A 32 -1.87 11.80 -2.65
C TYR A 32 -1.42 10.82 -1.55
N ILE A 33 -0.12 10.65 -1.41
CA ILE A 33 0.54 9.84 -0.41
C ILE A 33 1.13 10.80 0.60
N ASP A 34 0.53 10.85 1.79
CA ASP A 34 1.09 11.57 2.92
C ASP A 34 2.39 10.83 3.32
N GLU A 35 3.52 11.53 3.40
CA GLU A 35 4.84 10.95 3.73
C GLU A 35 4.85 10.24 5.10
N ARG A 36 3.81 10.41 5.91
CA ARG A 36 3.61 9.77 7.22
C ARG A 36 2.92 8.41 7.14
N ASP A 37 2.28 8.09 6.01
CA ASP A 37 1.54 6.84 5.83
C ASP A 37 2.40 5.79 5.11
N ILE A 38 3.62 5.62 5.64
CA ILE A 38 4.56 4.58 5.23
C ILE A 38 4.30 3.33 6.07
N VAL A 39 4.46 2.18 5.42
CA VAL A 39 4.56 0.87 6.04
C VAL A 39 5.95 0.31 5.68
N ASP A 40 6.78 0.14 6.70
CA ASP A 40 8.11 -0.42 6.53
C ASP A 40 8.05 -1.95 6.61
N LEU A 41 8.58 -2.60 5.58
CA LEU A 41 8.70 -4.04 5.51
C LEU A 41 10.17 -4.43 5.58
N GLU A 42 10.63 -4.76 6.78
CA GLU A 42 11.96 -5.33 6.97
C GLU A 42 12.07 -6.75 6.39
N ASP A 43 13.15 -7.00 5.67
CA ASP A 43 13.63 -8.33 5.32
C ASP A 43 14.89 -8.61 6.13
N GLU A 44 14.72 -9.40 7.20
CA GLU A 44 15.79 -9.78 8.11
C GLU A 44 16.87 -10.63 7.43
N THR A 45 16.54 -11.32 6.33
CA THR A 45 17.49 -12.23 5.67
C THR A 45 18.54 -11.49 4.84
N ASN A 46 18.16 -10.36 4.24
CA ASN A 46 19.05 -9.52 3.44
C ASN A 46 19.40 -8.19 4.12
N ASN A 47 18.99 -8.00 5.37
CA ASN A 47 19.06 -6.71 6.08
C ASN A 47 18.53 -5.55 5.22
N ALA A 48 17.46 -5.81 4.48
CA ALA A 48 16.87 -4.88 3.53
C ALA A 48 15.54 -4.36 4.08
N MET A 49 15.14 -3.17 3.63
CA MET A 49 13.88 -2.57 4.05
C MET A 49 13.13 -2.07 2.82
N LEU A 50 11.90 -2.54 2.64
CA LEU A 50 11.01 -2.04 1.60
C LEU A 50 10.00 -1.09 2.24
N ASN A 51 10.13 0.19 1.90
CA ASN A 51 9.22 1.22 2.40
C ASN A 51 8.07 1.36 1.42
N ILE A 52 6.88 0.92 1.85
CA ILE A 52 5.68 1.00 1.04
C ILE A 52 4.89 2.23 1.44
N ARG A 53 4.71 3.12 0.47
CA ARG A 53 3.90 4.31 0.56
C ARG A 53 2.45 3.97 0.25
N LEU A 54 1.56 4.10 1.23
CA LEU A 54 0.15 3.77 1.09
C LEU A 54 -0.73 4.99 1.37
N SER A 55 -1.94 5.01 0.80
CA SER A 55 -2.93 5.99 1.21
C SER A 55 -3.42 5.68 2.64
N ARG A 56 -3.81 6.73 3.38
CA ARG A 56 -4.32 6.59 4.76
C ARG A 56 -5.48 5.60 4.89
N SER A 57 -6.38 5.59 3.90
CA SER A 57 -7.52 4.67 3.89
C SER A 57 -7.07 3.21 3.79
N VAL A 58 -6.11 2.92 2.91
CA VAL A 58 -5.55 1.58 2.75
C VAL A 58 -4.80 1.16 4.01
N LYS A 59 -3.96 2.03 4.59
CA LYS A 59 -3.25 1.76 5.84
C LYS A 59 -4.23 1.40 6.97
N ARG A 60 -5.31 2.17 7.15
CA ARG A 60 -6.36 1.88 8.15
C ARG A 60 -7.06 0.54 7.92
N ILE A 61 -7.30 0.17 6.66
CA ILE A 61 -7.88 -1.14 6.33
C ILE A 61 -6.92 -2.25 6.75
N LEU A 62 -5.63 -2.11 6.43
CA LEU A 62 -4.60 -3.07 6.83
C LEU A 62 -4.45 -3.18 8.35
N GLU A 63 -4.52 -2.06 9.09
CA GLU A 63 -4.48 -2.04 10.55
C GLU A 63 -5.65 -2.83 11.15
N ARG A 64 -6.89 -2.57 10.70
CA ARG A 64 -8.07 -3.29 11.18
C ARG A 64 -7.98 -4.79 10.86
N LEU A 65 -7.55 -5.14 9.66
CA LEU A 65 -7.39 -6.54 9.29
C LEU A 65 -6.29 -7.23 10.10
N ALA A 66 -5.20 -6.52 10.41
CA ALA A 66 -4.16 -7.00 11.31
C ALA A 66 -4.72 -7.29 12.71
N GLU A 67 -5.48 -6.35 13.28
CA GLU A 67 -6.14 -6.51 14.59
C GLU A 67 -7.06 -7.74 14.62
N THR A 68 -7.91 -7.92 13.60
CA THR A 68 -8.82 -9.08 13.52
C THR A 68 -8.09 -10.42 13.48
N LYS A 69 -6.81 -10.43 13.09
CA LYS A 69 -5.95 -11.61 13.00
C LYS A 69 -4.96 -11.71 14.16
N GLY A 70 -5.02 -10.82 15.15
CA GLY A 70 -4.09 -10.78 16.27
C GLY A 70 -2.65 -10.43 15.86
N LEU A 71 -2.47 -9.71 14.74
CA LEU A 71 -1.16 -9.30 14.25
C LEU A 71 -0.77 -7.93 14.82
N ARG A 72 0.54 -7.63 14.81
CA ARG A 72 1.09 -6.40 15.43
C ARG A 72 0.66 -5.09 14.75
N GLY A 73 0.18 -5.13 13.51
CA GLY A 73 -0.31 -3.96 12.80
C GLY A 73 -0.24 -4.08 11.28
N ALA A 74 -0.47 -2.98 10.58
CA ALA A 74 -0.52 -2.95 9.11
C ALA A 74 0.76 -3.47 8.44
N SER A 75 1.94 -3.24 9.01
CA SER A 75 3.21 -3.75 8.46
C SER A 75 3.30 -5.26 8.44
N THR A 76 2.95 -5.89 9.56
CA THR A 76 2.93 -7.36 9.67
C THR A 76 1.94 -7.97 8.68
N TYR A 77 0.75 -7.36 8.56
CA TYR A 77 -0.27 -7.85 7.64
C TYR A 77 0.11 -7.62 6.17
N ALA A 78 0.68 -6.47 5.83
CA ALA A 78 1.21 -6.21 4.49
C ALA A 78 2.34 -7.18 4.11
N ARG A 79 3.25 -7.51 5.04
CA ARG A 79 4.29 -8.54 4.83
C ARG A 79 3.68 -9.90 4.53
N GLN A 80 2.64 -10.29 5.27
CA GLN A 80 1.93 -11.55 5.03
C GLN A 80 1.34 -11.59 3.61
N ILE A 81 0.62 -10.54 3.20
CA ILE A 81 0.02 -10.46 1.85
C ILE A 81 1.08 -10.58 0.76
N LEU A 82 2.20 -9.87 0.90
CA LEU A 82 3.29 -9.93 -0.07
C LEU A 82 3.92 -11.31 -0.13
N THR A 83 4.16 -11.94 1.02
CA THR A 83 4.69 -13.31 1.09
C THR A 83 3.76 -14.31 0.41
N GLU A 84 2.46 -14.23 0.69
CA GLU A 84 1.46 -15.11 0.08
C GLU A 84 1.34 -14.90 -1.43
N THR A 85 1.42 -13.64 -1.87
CA THR A 85 1.36 -13.29 -3.30
C THR A 85 2.61 -13.78 -4.03
N ALA A 86 3.80 -13.58 -3.46
CA ALA A 86 5.05 -14.04 -4.02
C ALA A 86 5.09 -15.57 -4.15
N LYS A 87 4.63 -16.30 -3.12
CA LYS A 87 4.54 -17.77 -3.15
C LYS A 87 3.59 -18.30 -4.23
N LYS A 88 2.55 -17.54 -4.60
CA LYS A 88 1.62 -17.91 -5.68
C LYS A 88 2.16 -17.61 -7.07
N ALA A 89 3.10 -16.68 -7.17
CA ALA A 89 3.70 -16.25 -8.43
C ALA A 89 4.95 -17.06 -8.81
N ALA A 90 5.58 -17.75 -7.84
CA ALA A 90 6.67 -18.70 -8.03
C ALA A 90 6.14 -20.10 -8.38
#